data_AF-A0A7Y5UJE4-F1
#
_entry.id   AF-A0A7Y5UJE4-F1
#
_cell.length_a   1.000
_cell.length_b   1.000
_cell.length_c   1.000
_cell.angle_alpha   90.00
_cell.angle_beta   90.00
_cell.angle_gamma   90.00
#
_symmetry.space_group_name_H-M   'P 1'
#
loop_
_entity.id
_entity.type
_entity.pdbx_description
1 polymer ?
#
loop_
_entity_poly.entity_id
_entity_poly.type
_entity_poly.pdbx_seq_one_letter_code
_entity_poly.pdbx_strand_id
1 'polypeptide(L)' 'MGVKVPNDEDLQRAFRHLRGVFQAEEGSAQARERDVLVTRIEDYENEHHGFGPVGKKP' A
#
# COMPACT_ATOMS: atom_id res chain seq x y z
N MET A 1 23.99 -0.31 -3.03
CA MET A 1 22.78 -1.14 -3.21
C MET A 1 21.76 -0.27 -3.91
N GLY A 2 21.35 -0.60 -5.13
CA GLY A 2 20.36 0.18 -5.86
C GLY A 2 18.99 0.00 -5.22
N VAL A 3 18.35 1.10 -4.83
CA VAL A 3 16.94 1.11 -4.44
C VAL A 3 16.13 0.60 -5.62
N LYS A 4 15.47 -0.55 -5.44
CA LYS A 4 14.53 -1.07 -6.44
C LYS A 4 13.34 -0.12 -6.44
N VAL A 5 13.17 0.62 -7.54
CA VAL A 5 11.91 1.32 -7.79
C VAL A 5 10.82 0.25 -7.76
N PRO A 6 9.82 0.37 -6.88
CA PRO A 6 8.71 -0.56 -6.89
C PRO A 6 8.07 -0.53 -8.29
N ASN A 7 7.77 -1.68 -8.87
CA ASN A 7 7.15 -1.78 -10.19
C ASN A 7 5.71 -2.26 -10.05
N ASP A 8 4.88 -2.13 -11.09
CA ASP A 8 3.47 -2.53 -11.06
C ASP A 8 3.24 -3.97 -10.56
N GLU A 9 4.19 -4.88 -10.78
CA GLU A 9 4.10 -6.24 -10.27
C GLU A 9 4.21 -6.30 -8.73
N ASP A 10 5.11 -5.52 -8.13
CA ASP A 10 5.24 -5.40 -6.68
C ASP A 10 3.96 -4.80 -6.08
N LEU A 11 3.39 -3.80 -6.75
CA LEU A 11 2.11 -3.21 -6.35
C LEU A 11 0.98 -4.25 -6.38
N GLN A 12 0.86 -5.03 -7.46
CA GLN A 12 -0.15 -6.09 -7.54
C GLN A 12 0.04 -7.18 -6.48
N ARG A 13 1.28 -7.52 -6.13
CA ARG A 13 1.58 -8.46 -5.04
C ARG A 13 1.16 -7.87 -3.70
N ALA A 14 1.45 -6.59 -3.44
CA ALA A 14 1.04 -5.90 -2.22
C ALA A 14 -0.49 -5.89 -2.06
N PHE A 15 -1.25 -5.55 -3.11
CA PHE A 15 -2.72 -5.60 -3.06
C PHE A 15 -3.28 -7.00 -2.82
N ARG A 16 -2.70 -8.03 -3.47
CA ARG A 16 -3.12 -9.42 -3.25
C ARG A 16 -2.91 -9.85 -1.81
N HIS A 17 -1.80 -9.45 -1.21
CA HIS A 17 -1.47 -9.74 0.20
C HIS A 17 -2.39 -8.96 1.14
N LEU A 18 -2.54 -7.66 0.91
CA LEU A 18 -3.36 -6.77 1.73
C LEU A 18 -4.78 -7.30 1.89
N ARG A 19 -5.37 -7.83 0.80
CA ARG A 19 -6.72 -8.42 0.82
C ARG A 19 -6.86 -9.59 1.82
N GLY A 20 -5.79 -10.32 2.12
CA GLY A 20 -5.81 -11.40 3.11
C GLY A 20 -5.75 -10.93 4.56
N VAL A 21 -5.20 -9.73 4.80
CA VAL A 21 -4.98 -9.17 6.15
C VAL A 21 -5.79 -7.91 6.42
N PHE A 22 -6.61 -7.47 5.48
CA PHE A 22 -7.33 -6.20 5.57
C PHE A 22 -8.25 -6.11 6.80
N GLN A 23 -8.88 -7.23 7.15
CA GLN A 23 -9.77 -7.36 8.32
C GLN A 23 -9.07 -7.98 9.53
N ALA A 24 -7.74 -7.99 9.57
CA ALA A 24 -7.01 -8.49 10.71
C ALA A 24 -7.39 -7.73 11.99
N GLU A 25 -7.49 -8.47 13.10
CA GLU A 25 -7.82 -7.91 14.41
C GLU A 25 -6.78 -6.88 14.83
N GLU A 26 -7.23 -5.74 15.36
CA GLU A 26 -6.32 -4.69 15.83
C GLU A 26 -5.41 -5.19 16.95
N GLY A 27 -4.14 -4.79 16.91
CA GLY A 27 -3.11 -5.29 17.83
C GLY A 27 -2.50 -6.64 17.44
N SER A 28 -3.09 -7.37 16.48
CA SER A 28 -2.52 -8.61 15.95
C SER A 28 -1.28 -8.35 15.08
N ALA A 29 -0.47 -9.39 14.86
CA ALA A 29 0.66 -9.33 13.93
C ALA A 29 0.21 -9.03 12.49
N GLN A 30 -0.97 -9.54 12.10
CA GLN A 30 -1.53 -9.30 10.77
C GLN A 30 -2.01 -7.86 10.58
N ALA A 31 -2.50 -7.20 11.63
CA ALA A 31 -2.82 -5.77 11.56
C ALA A 31 -1.55 -4.92 11.35
N ARG A 32 -0.44 -5.26 12.01
CA ARG A 32 0.85 -4.59 11.75
C ARG A 32 1.33 -4.81 10.31
N GLU A 33 1.13 -6.02 9.78
CA GLU A 33 1.46 -6.34 8.39
C GLU A 33 0.59 -5.56 7.39
N ARG A 34 -0.71 -5.43 7.67
CA ARG A 34 -1.64 -4.57 6.93
C ARG A 34 -1.11 -3.14 6.89
N ASP A 35 -0.71 -2.57 8.02
CA ASP A 35 -0.24 -1.18 8.09
C ASP A 35 1.02 -0.96 7.24
N VAL A 36 1.97 -1.91 7.27
CA VAL A 36 3.17 -1.87 6.40
C VAL A 36 2.80 -1.93 4.92
N LEU A 37 1.83 -2.78 4.55
CA LEU A 37 1.39 -2.91 3.16
C LEU A 37 0.69 -1.65 2.65
N VAL A 38 -0.12 -1.00 3.49
CA VAL A 38 -0.77 0.28 3.17
C VAL A 38 0.28 1.35 2.90
N THR A 39 1.23 1.54 3.82
CA THR A 39 2.31 2.52 3.62
C THR A 39 3.09 2.27 2.33
N ARG A 40 3.40 1.01 2.01
CA ARG A 40 4.13 0.68 0.78
C ARG A 40 3.33 0.98 -0.49
N ILE A 41 2.00 0.80 -0.46
CA ILE A 41 1.12 1.14 -1.57
C ILE A 41 1.04 2.66 -1.74
N GLU A 42 0.88 3.39 -0.63
CA GLU A 42 0.86 4.87 -0.63
C GLU A 42 2.17 5.46 -1.15
N ASP A 43 3.33 4.91 -0.75
CA ASP A 43 4.64 5.31 -1.26
C ASP A 43 4.74 5.08 -2.78
N TYR A 44 4.30 3.90 -3.27
CA TYR A 44 4.24 3.64 -4.71
C TYR A 44 3.35 4.64 -5.44
N GLU A 45 2.15 4.89 -4.91
CA GLU A 45 1.21 5.87 -5.50
C GLU A 45 1.81 7.27 -5.50
N ASN A 46 2.53 7.68 -4.45
CA ASN A 46 3.18 8.98 -4.39
C ASN A 46 4.32 9.11 -5.43
N GLU A 47 5.14 8.07 -5.56
CA GLU A 47 6.25 8.03 -6.52
C GLU A 47 5.76 7.96 -7.98
N HIS A 48 4.68 7.21 -8.25
CA HIS A 48 4.20 6.94 -9.62
C HIS A 48 3.05 7.85 -10.07
N HIS A 49 2.26 8.36 -9.14
CA HIS A 49 1.10 9.21 -9.36
C HIS A 49 1.18 10.41 -8.42
N GLY A 50 2.03 11.38 -8.74
CA GLY A 50 2.10 12.65 -8.01
C GLY A 50 0.69 13.21 -7.77
N PHE A 51 0.30 13.32 -6.49
CA PHE A 51 -1.07 13.61 -6.09
C PHE A 51 -1.67 14.85 -6.78
N GLY A 52 -2.86 14.68 -7.37
CA GLY A 52 -3.87 15.75 -7.39
C GLY A 52 -4.84 15.53 -6.21
N PRO A 53 -5.33 16.59 -5.54
CA PRO A 53 -6.15 16.44 -4.35
C PRO A 53 -7.46 15.70 -4.65
N VAL A 54 -7.73 14.59 -3.96
CA VAL A 54 -9.08 14.01 -3.88
C VAL A 54 -9.89 14.81 -2.85
N GLY A 55 -10.27 16.00 -3.28
CA GLY A 55 -11.43 16.73 -2.80
C GLY A 55 -11.96 17.44 -4.03
N LYS A 56 -13.11 17.06 -4.59
CA LYS A 56 -14.40 17.03 -3.91
C LYS A 56 -15.29 15.93 -4.49
N LYS A 57 -15.92 15.14 -3.62
CA LYS A 57 -17.21 14.54 -3.97
C LYS A 57 -18.27 15.65 -4.01
N PRO A 58 -19.23 15.62 -4.96
CA PRO A 58 -20.39 16.51 -4.91
C PRO A 58 -21.21 16.28 -3.63
#